data_AF-A0AAP3H6N1-F1
#
_entry.id   AF-A0AAP3H6N1-F1
#
_cell.length_a   1.000
_cell.length_b   1.000
_cell.length_c   1.000
_cell.angle_alpha   90.00
_cell.angle_beta   90.00
_cell.angle_gamma   90.00
#
_symmetry.space_group_name_H-M   'P 1'
#
loop_
_entity.id
_entity.type
_entity.pdbx_description
1 polymer ?
#
loop_
_entity_poly.entity_id
_entity_poly.type
_entity_poly.pdbx_seq_one_letter_code
_entity_poly.pdbx_strand_id
1 'polypeptide(L)'
;MAHCQSWIAACLLVGRDDAQEVSCQAAIWANNHDTAIRRLAEHLEKQGYRILWVDECQPAEHYPTEHARPLLSVSAGTPVVLSLELEEVNSSRAAEFLTIRTTSATLPLDAQLGKWPRKSVPDALTEDLFGQPAPSQLEHTHYGQAGDVAALKTYAILDAAKASGLADLIETSQLPNRSLFKGEAAKEYRDAAPYLVELDITKDFTRLLFTHLPDQPDDLSSLHLWHRKVGLFVRSRASFDTVWSHCRKFTKLQNTSGKWYYFRFWEPGNATILEHHKTDSASPFVAVWHDPIVHSVIILREDENVFIRPVLDRHRKKGPVRLRSVDLEAAGDMRRAGFIKKVTRALEKDHPSLLRFADKTRIADLYQQGRSQNYSVELASYNFIRANLLAQSKGVSFPDLERQVDPYLELSPLVRSKQIWNHLKDNLRSQTT
;
A
#
# COMPACT_ATOMS: atom_id res chain seq x y z
N MET A 1 -13.52 -43.89 6.89
CA MET A 1 -12.65 -43.52 5.75
C MET A 1 -13.06 -42.15 5.28
N ALA A 2 -12.14 -41.19 5.15
CA ALA A 2 -12.47 -39.85 4.68
C ALA A 2 -12.82 -39.89 3.18
N HIS A 3 -13.97 -39.34 2.81
CA HIS A 3 -14.46 -39.33 1.44
C HIS A 3 -13.54 -38.46 0.56
N CYS A 4 -12.93 -39.04 -0.47
CA CYS A 4 -12.16 -38.28 -1.47
C CYS A 4 -13.10 -37.75 -2.55
N GLN A 5 -12.81 -36.56 -3.07
CA GLN A 5 -13.53 -35.94 -4.17
C GLN A 5 -12.58 -35.19 -5.11
N SER A 6 -13.11 -34.72 -6.23
CA SER A 6 -12.36 -33.90 -7.18
C SER A 6 -12.26 -32.46 -6.65
N TRP A 7 -11.04 -31.92 -6.65
CA TRP A 7 -10.73 -30.53 -6.39
C TRP A 7 -10.20 -29.91 -7.67
N ILE A 8 -10.47 -28.63 -7.88
CA ILE A 8 -9.93 -27.85 -9.01
C ILE A 8 -9.13 -26.69 -8.42
N ALA A 9 -7.98 -26.40 -9.01
CA ALA A 9 -7.11 -25.31 -8.60
C ALA A 9 -6.53 -24.59 -9.83
N ALA A 10 -6.44 -23.27 -9.76
CA ALA A 10 -5.68 -22.47 -10.72
C ALA A 10 -4.25 -22.31 -10.20
N CYS A 11 -3.27 -22.74 -10.98
CA CYS A 11 -1.88 -22.81 -10.55
C CYS A 11 -1.03 -21.85 -11.37
N LEU A 12 -0.10 -21.16 -10.70
CA LEU A 12 1.01 -20.46 -11.34
C LEU A 12 2.29 -21.18 -10.94
N LEU A 13 3.03 -21.62 -11.94
CA LEU A 13 4.19 -22.48 -11.84
C LEU A 13 5.40 -21.75 -12.39
N VAL A 14 6.58 -22.14 -11.93
CA VAL A 14 7.85 -21.74 -12.54
C VAL A 14 8.69 -22.97 -12.82
N GLY A 15 9.30 -23.03 -14.00
CA GLY A 15 10.27 -24.07 -14.35
C GLY A 15 11.54 -23.98 -13.48
N ARG A 16 12.32 -25.07 -13.39
CA ARG A 16 13.55 -25.14 -12.58
C ARG A 16 14.60 -24.06 -12.86
N ASP A 17 14.61 -23.48 -14.06
CA ASP A 17 15.56 -22.43 -14.45
C ASP A 17 15.08 -21.02 -14.05
N ASP A 18 13.97 -20.90 -13.33
CA ASP A 18 13.30 -19.64 -12.91
C ASP A 18 12.99 -18.66 -14.09
N ALA A 19 13.11 -19.14 -15.34
CA ALA A 19 12.99 -18.32 -16.55
C ALA A 19 11.58 -18.39 -17.19
N GLN A 20 10.80 -19.42 -16.87
CA GLN A 20 9.51 -19.68 -17.50
C GLN A 20 8.41 -19.83 -16.46
N GLU A 21 7.52 -18.85 -16.39
CA GLU A 21 6.27 -18.96 -15.68
C GLU A 21 5.23 -19.68 -16.56
N VAL A 22 4.45 -20.56 -15.94
CA VAL A 22 3.43 -21.37 -16.62
C VAL A 22 2.16 -21.32 -15.78
N SER A 23 1.04 -20.93 -16.38
CA SER A 23 -0.27 -21.04 -15.74
C SER A 23 -0.98 -22.31 -16.19
N CYS A 24 -1.64 -23.02 -15.27
CA CYS A 24 -2.47 -24.16 -15.62
C CYS A 24 -3.62 -24.34 -14.63
N GLN A 25 -4.66 -25.09 -15.02
CA GLN A 25 -5.62 -25.65 -14.07
C GLN A 25 -5.21 -27.07 -13.70
N ALA A 26 -5.34 -27.40 -12.42
CA ALA A 26 -5.11 -28.73 -11.90
C ALA A 26 -6.42 -29.29 -11.34
N ALA A 27 -6.80 -30.48 -11.80
CA ALA A 27 -7.76 -31.31 -11.10
C ALA A 27 -7.00 -32.25 -10.16
N ILE A 28 -7.49 -32.42 -8.92
CA ILE A 28 -6.81 -33.14 -7.86
C ILE A 28 -7.81 -34.04 -7.12
N TRP A 29 -7.50 -35.33 -7.00
CA TRP A 29 -8.25 -36.26 -6.17
C TRP A 29 -7.79 -36.13 -4.71
N ALA A 30 -8.63 -35.62 -3.81
CA ALA A 30 -8.28 -35.41 -2.41
C ALA A 30 -9.49 -35.44 -1.46
N ASN A 31 -9.26 -35.76 -0.20
CA ASN A 31 -10.27 -35.76 0.86
C ASN A 31 -10.38 -34.41 1.60
N ASN A 32 -9.40 -33.52 1.45
CA ASN A 32 -9.40 -32.16 1.99
C ASN A 32 -8.42 -31.27 1.22
N HIS A 33 -8.47 -29.97 1.49
CA HIS A 33 -7.64 -28.95 0.85
C HIS A 33 -6.13 -29.22 1.03
N ASP A 34 -5.68 -29.50 2.25
CA ASP A 34 -4.25 -29.74 2.53
C ASP A 34 -3.69 -30.93 1.74
N THR A 35 -4.49 -32.00 1.62
CA THR A 35 -4.14 -33.17 0.81
C THR A 35 -4.12 -32.83 -0.68
N ALA A 36 -5.00 -31.94 -1.14
CA ALA A 36 -5.01 -31.47 -2.52
C ALA A 36 -3.73 -30.69 -2.85
N ILE A 37 -3.39 -29.69 -2.03
CA ILE A 37 -2.19 -28.85 -2.20
C ILE A 37 -0.92 -29.70 -2.15
N ARG A 38 -0.82 -30.62 -1.18
CA ARG A 38 0.37 -31.48 -1.05
C ARG A 38 0.53 -32.41 -2.26
N ARG A 39 -0.55 -33.06 -2.72
CA ARG A 39 -0.49 -33.93 -3.91
C ARG A 39 -0.12 -33.16 -5.17
N LEU A 40 -0.66 -31.94 -5.32
CA LEU A 40 -0.34 -31.05 -6.42
C LEU A 40 1.15 -30.68 -6.40
N ALA A 41 1.69 -30.26 -5.25
CA ALA A 41 3.11 -29.93 -5.09
C ALA A 41 4.02 -31.12 -5.44
N GLU A 42 3.74 -32.31 -4.87
CA GLU A 42 4.51 -33.54 -5.16
C GLU A 42 4.46 -33.94 -6.64
N HIS A 43 3.34 -33.67 -7.33
CA HIS A 43 3.18 -33.96 -8.75
C HIS A 43 3.98 -32.99 -9.63
N LEU A 44 3.94 -31.69 -9.32
CA LEU A 44 4.62 -30.65 -10.08
C LEU A 44 6.13 -30.69 -9.90
N GLU A 45 6.62 -31.00 -8.70
CA GLU A 45 8.05 -31.13 -8.42
C GLU A 45 8.71 -32.23 -9.27
N LYS A 46 7.98 -33.35 -9.48
CA LYS A 46 8.40 -34.46 -10.36
C LYS A 46 8.48 -34.04 -11.83
N GLN A 47 7.68 -33.06 -12.25
CA GLN A 47 7.68 -32.51 -13.60
C GLN A 47 8.67 -31.34 -13.76
N GLY A 48 9.44 -31.01 -12.72
CA GLY A 48 10.41 -29.92 -12.78
C GLY A 48 9.80 -28.53 -12.63
N TYR A 49 8.59 -28.43 -12.07
CA TYR A 49 7.93 -27.17 -11.77
C TYR A 49 7.88 -26.92 -10.27
N ARG A 50 8.05 -25.66 -9.87
CA ARG A 50 7.78 -25.16 -8.52
C ARG A 50 6.52 -24.33 -8.54
N ILE A 51 5.67 -24.49 -7.53
CA ILE A 51 4.47 -23.66 -7.37
C ILE A 51 4.91 -22.26 -6.92
N LEU A 52 4.53 -21.23 -7.67
CA LEU A 52 4.58 -19.84 -7.21
C LEU A 52 3.33 -19.49 -6.42
N TRP A 53 2.16 -19.88 -6.92
CA TRP A 53 0.89 -19.72 -6.22
C TRP A 53 -0.12 -20.82 -6.58
N VAL A 54 -1.15 -20.99 -5.74
CA VAL A 54 -2.36 -21.75 -6.06
C VAL A 54 -3.56 -20.90 -5.67
N ASP A 55 -4.43 -20.61 -6.62
CA ASP A 55 -5.69 -19.88 -6.40
C ASP A 55 -6.89 -20.83 -6.60
N GLU A 56 -8.01 -20.46 -5.99
CA GLU A 56 -9.31 -21.13 -6.16
C GLU A 56 -9.29 -22.66 -5.91
N CYS A 57 -8.38 -23.19 -5.08
CA CYS A 57 -8.33 -24.63 -4.78
C CYS A 57 -9.52 -25.07 -3.91
N GLN A 58 -10.57 -25.55 -4.58
CA GLN A 58 -11.86 -25.89 -3.98
C GLN A 58 -12.44 -27.17 -4.60
N PRO A 59 -13.43 -27.82 -3.93
CA PRO A 59 -14.13 -28.95 -4.52
C PRO A 59 -14.75 -28.57 -5.87
N ALA A 60 -14.70 -29.48 -6.85
CA ALA A 60 -15.15 -29.24 -8.21
C ALA A 60 -16.63 -28.77 -8.30
N GLU A 61 -17.47 -29.23 -7.37
CA GLU A 61 -18.88 -28.81 -7.23
C GLU A 61 -19.06 -27.33 -6.88
N HIS A 62 -18.06 -26.70 -6.27
CA HIS A 62 -18.05 -25.28 -5.89
C HIS A 62 -17.28 -24.41 -6.90
N TYR A 63 -16.68 -25.02 -7.94
CA TYR A 63 -15.86 -24.29 -8.90
C TYR A 63 -16.74 -23.58 -9.93
N PRO A 64 -16.48 -22.30 -10.27
CA PRO A 64 -17.29 -21.56 -11.23
C PRO A 64 -17.27 -22.22 -12.62
N THR A 65 -18.44 -22.63 -13.13
CA THR A 65 -18.59 -23.29 -14.44
C THR A 65 -18.15 -22.42 -15.63
N GLU A 66 -18.16 -21.09 -15.48
CA GLU A 66 -17.68 -20.14 -16.48
C GLU A 66 -16.14 -20.14 -16.65
N HIS A 67 -15.40 -20.69 -15.67
CA HIS A 67 -13.94 -20.79 -15.68
C HIS A 67 -13.43 -22.22 -15.84
N ALA A 68 -14.34 -23.20 -15.96
CA ALA A 68 -13.96 -24.59 -16.13
C ALA A 68 -13.55 -24.86 -17.59
N ARG A 69 -12.24 -24.94 -17.84
CA ARG A 69 -11.73 -25.73 -18.99
C ARG A 69 -12.23 -27.18 -18.82
N PRO A 70 -12.33 -28.01 -19.88
CA PRO A 70 -12.98 -29.33 -19.79
C PRO A 70 -12.54 -30.08 -18.54
N LEU A 71 -13.51 -30.42 -17.68
CA LEU A 71 -13.28 -31.02 -16.37
C LEU A 71 -12.35 -32.23 -16.52
N LEU A 72 -11.11 -32.05 -16.09
CA LEU A 72 -10.12 -33.11 -16.13
C LEU A 72 -10.51 -34.17 -15.11
N SER A 73 -10.68 -35.41 -15.55
CA SER A 73 -11.11 -36.50 -14.68
C SER A 73 -9.95 -36.94 -13.78
N VAL A 74 -10.22 -37.02 -12.48
CA VAL A 74 -9.26 -37.47 -11.46
C VAL A 74 -9.84 -38.62 -10.66
N SER A 75 -8.96 -39.50 -10.18
CA SER A 75 -9.32 -40.66 -9.38
C SER A 75 -8.17 -41.09 -8.48
N ALA A 76 -8.35 -42.14 -7.68
CA ALA A 76 -7.24 -42.72 -6.90
C ALA A 76 -6.07 -43.21 -7.78
N GLY A 77 -6.34 -43.67 -9.01
CA GLY A 77 -5.32 -44.11 -9.95
C GLY A 77 -4.62 -42.97 -10.69
N THR A 78 -5.32 -41.84 -10.87
CA THR A 78 -4.78 -40.63 -11.50
C THR A 78 -5.09 -39.43 -10.59
N PRO A 79 -4.27 -39.20 -9.55
CA PRO A 79 -4.63 -38.29 -8.47
C PRO A 79 -4.47 -36.82 -8.83
N VAL A 80 -3.72 -36.48 -9.88
CA VAL A 80 -3.54 -35.11 -10.38
C VAL A 80 -3.55 -35.15 -11.89
N VAL A 81 -4.31 -34.25 -12.52
CA VAL A 81 -4.31 -34.01 -13.96
C VAL A 81 -4.22 -32.50 -14.20
N LEU A 82 -3.33 -32.09 -15.10
CA LEU A 82 -3.12 -30.68 -15.47
C LEU A 82 -3.76 -30.40 -16.83
N SER A 83 -4.36 -29.22 -16.99
CA SER A 83 -4.87 -28.74 -18.29
C SER A 83 -3.66 -28.32 -19.11
N LEU A 84 -3.07 -29.24 -19.87
CA LEU A 84 -1.94 -28.94 -20.74
C LEU A 84 -2.41 -28.21 -22.00
N GLU A 85 -2.70 -26.92 -21.86
CA GLU A 85 -2.16 -25.94 -22.79
C GLU A 85 -1.08 -25.22 -22.00
N LEU A 86 0.17 -25.63 -22.20
CA LEU A 86 1.32 -24.82 -21.82
C LEU A 86 1.28 -23.59 -22.73
N GLU A 87 0.43 -22.62 -22.39
CA GLU A 87 0.64 -21.27 -22.88
C GLU A 87 2.01 -20.88 -22.33
N GLU A 88 3.02 -20.86 -23.20
CA GLU A 88 4.23 -20.10 -22.94
C GLU A 88 3.74 -18.74 -22.49
N VAL A 89 3.95 -18.40 -21.22
CA VAL A 89 3.95 -17.01 -20.79
C VAL A 89 5.21 -16.46 -21.44
N ASN A 90 5.11 -16.21 -22.75
CA ASN A 90 5.98 -15.29 -23.43
C ASN A 90 5.98 -14.09 -22.52
N SER A 91 7.17 -13.73 -22.06
CA SER A 91 7.48 -12.50 -21.35
C SER A 91 7.22 -11.26 -22.21
N SER A 92 6.10 -11.23 -22.94
CA SER A 92 5.35 -9.99 -23.05
C SER A 92 5.19 -9.54 -21.61
N ARG A 93 5.84 -8.43 -21.23
CA ARG A 93 5.52 -7.70 -20.00
C ARG A 93 4.02 -7.80 -19.83
N ALA A 94 3.54 -8.50 -18.80
CA ALA A 94 2.12 -8.56 -18.53
C ALA A 94 1.59 -7.14 -18.63
N ALA A 95 0.54 -6.98 -19.42
CA ALA A 95 0.06 -5.69 -19.86
C ALA A 95 -0.29 -4.79 -18.66
N GLU A 96 0.65 -3.93 -18.23
CA GLU A 96 0.47 -2.89 -17.22
C GLU A 96 -0.78 -2.00 -17.46
N PHE A 97 -1.72 -1.99 -16.53
CA PHE A 97 -2.86 -1.07 -16.52
C PHE A 97 -2.44 0.34 -16.10
N LEU A 98 -1.27 0.49 -15.47
CA LEU A 98 -0.71 1.76 -15.06
C LEU A 98 0.75 1.87 -15.49
N THR A 99 1.11 2.98 -16.12
CA THR A 99 2.50 3.37 -16.27
C THR A 99 2.93 4.13 -15.03
N ILE A 100 4.00 3.66 -14.38
CA ILE A 100 4.56 4.28 -13.19
C ILE A 100 5.97 4.77 -13.52
N ARG A 101 6.22 6.06 -13.27
CA ARG A 101 7.53 6.70 -13.42
C ARG A 101 7.92 7.34 -12.10
N THR A 102 9.20 7.23 -11.74
CA THR A 102 9.75 7.94 -10.59
C THR A 102 10.76 9.00 -11.00
N THR A 103 10.92 10.02 -10.15
CA THR A 103 12.00 11.02 -10.24
C THR A 103 12.61 11.22 -8.87
N SER A 104 13.79 11.84 -8.80
CA SER A 104 14.33 12.34 -7.53
C SER A 104 13.33 13.22 -6.79
N ALA A 105 13.40 13.20 -5.46
CA ALA A 105 12.55 14.03 -4.61
C ALA A 105 12.72 15.52 -4.96
N THR A 106 11.59 16.24 -4.98
CA THR A 106 11.59 17.69 -5.16
C THR A 106 11.86 18.38 -3.83
N LEU A 107 12.60 19.49 -3.86
CA LEU A 107 12.74 20.35 -2.70
C LEU A 107 11.48 21.22 -2.52
N PRO A 108 10.97 21.38 -1.29
CA PRO A 108 9.86 22.27 -1.02
C PRO A 108 10.22 23.73 -1.26
N LEU A 109 9.19 24.57 -1.34
CA LEU A 109 9.34 26.01 -1.26
C LEU A 109 9.79 26.42 0.15
N ASP A 110 10.76 27.35 0.18
CA ASP A 110 11.21 28.04 1.39
C ASP A 110 10.27 29.20 1.76
N ALA A 111 10.69 30.06 2.69
CA ALA A 111 9.95 31.29 3.05
C ALA A 111 9.82 32.30 1.88
N GLN A 112 10.58 32.11 0.79
CA GLN A 112 10.59 32.96 -0.40
C GLN A 112 10.81 34.46 -0.07
N LEU A 113 11.66 34.76 0.91
CA LEU A 113 12.00 36.12 1.31
C LEU A 113 12.57 36.90 0.12
N GLY A 114 12.03 38.09 -0.14
CA GLY A 114 12.47 38.95 -1.24
C GLY A 114 12.09 38.48 -2.66
N LYS A 115 11.35 37.37 -2.82
CA LYS A 115 10.89 36.88 -4.13
C LYS A 115 9.50 37.42 -4.47
N TRP A 116 9.37 38.11 -5.60
CA TRP A 116 8.10 38.59 -6.15
C TRP A 116 8.02 38.35 -7.67
N PRO A 117 6.93 37.74 -8.19
CA PRO A 117 5.85 37.10 -7.44
C PRO A 117 6.34 35.84 -6.70
N ARG A 118 5.65 35.45 -5.62
CA ARG A 118 5.93 34.18 -4.93
C ARG A 118 5.49 33.01 -5.81
N LYS A 119 6.26 31.93 -5.78
CA LYS A 119 5.89 30.67 -6.42
C LYS A 119 4.90 29.93 -5.53
N SER A 120 3.89 29.30 -6.14
CA SER A 120 2.93 28.43 -5.45
C SER A 120 3.29 26.95 -5.54
N VAL A 121 4.18 26.59 -6.45
CA VAL A 121 4.71 25.23 -6.63
C VAL A 121 6.21 25.31 -6.94
N PRO A 122 7.01 24.30 -6.58
CA PRO A 122 8.39 24.18 -7.05
C PRO A 122 8.42 24.08 -8.58
N ASP A 123 9.42 24.68 -9.22
CA ASP A 123 9.55 24.68 -10.69
C ASP A 123 9.52 23.25 -11.25
N ALA A 124 10.19 22.32 -10.58
CA ALA A 124 10.28 20.91 -10.95
C ALA A 124 8.92 20.18 -11.01
N LEU A 125 7.87 20.72 -10.37
CA LEU A 125 6.53 20.13 -10.37
C LEU A 125 5.51 20.96 -11.15
N THR A 126 5.88 22.13 -11.65
CA THR A 126 4.93 23.08 -12.24
C THR A 126 4.25 22.50 -13.48
N GLU A 127 5.03 21.87 -14.37
CA GLU A 127 4.47 21.27 -15.59
C GLU A 127 3.60 20.04 -15.26
N ASP A 128 4.07 19.15 -14.39
CA ASP A 128 3.30 17.96 -14.01
C ASP A 128 1.98 18.32 -13.30
N LEU A 129 1.99 19.35 -12.44
CA LEU A 129 0.83 19.77 -11.67
C LEU A 129 -0.07 20.76 -12.40
N PHE A 130 0.40 21.61 -13.31
CA PHE A 130 -0.43 22.66 -13.92
C PHE A 130 -0.25 22.83 -15.42
N GLY A 131 0.66 22.08 -16.05
CA GLY A 131 0.86 22.05 -17.49
C GLY A 131 -0.42 21.72 -18.26
N GLN A 132 -0.55 22.24 -19.48
CA GLN A 132 -1.73 22.08 -20.33
C GLN A 132 -1.37 21.33 -21.61
N PRO A 133 -1.06 20.02 -21.53
CA PRO A 133 -0.81 19.23 -22.73
C PRO A 133 -2.07 19.18 -23.59
N ALA A 134 -1.88 19.11 -24.91
CA ALA A 134 -2.96 18.88 -25.84
C ALA A 134 -3.70 17.58 -25.49
N PRO A 135 -5.04 17.54 -25.59
CA PRO A 135 -5.79 16.32 -25.33
C PRO A 135 -5.36 15.17 -26.26
N SER A 136 -5.28 13.96 -25.70
CA SER A 136 -5.03 12.73 -26.45
C SER A 136 -6.26 12.31 -27.26
N GLN A 137 -6.07 11.42 -28.24
CA GLN A 137 -7.17 10.87 -29.04
C GLN A 137 -8.22 10.12 -28.18
N LEU A 138 -7.78 9.46 -27.10
CA LEU A 138 -8.67 8.81 -26.14
C LEU A 138 -9.51 9.82 -25.36
N GLU A 139 -8.92 10.96 -24.95
CA GLU A 139 -9.66 12.04 -24.30
C GLU A 139 -10.66 12.70 -25.27
N HIS A 140 -10.30 12.89 -26.53
CA HIS A 140 -11.26 13.33 -27.55
C HIS A 140 -12.40 12.33 -27.74
N THR A 141 -12.13 11.03 -27.68
CA THR A 141 -13.17 10.01 -27.81
C THR A 141 -14.09 10.00 -26.58
N HIS A 142 -13.53 10.22 -25.38
CA HIS A 142 -14.26 10.19 -24.12
C HIS A 142 -15.09 11.47 -23.87
N TYR A 143 -14.51 12.65 -24.15
CA TYR A 143 -15.13 13.95 -23.86
C TYR A 143 -15.82 14.60 -25.06
N GLY A 144 -15.53 14.17 -26.30
CA GLY A 144 -16.09 14.75 -27.53
C GLY A 144 -15.07 15.49 -28.43
N GLN A 145 -15.56 16.13 -29.49
CA GLN A 145 -14.73 16.74 -30.55
C GLN A 145 -13.81 17.88 -30.03
N ALA A 146 -12.73 18.14 -30.78
CA ALA A 146 -11.74 19.16 -30.46
C ALA A 146 -12.36 20.58 -30.46
N GLY A 147 -12.56 21.11 -29.25
CA GLY A 147 -13.30 22.35 -28.96
C GLY A 147 -14.06 22.26 -27.63
N ASP A 148 -14.48 21.05 -27.26
CA ASP A 148 -15.28 20.77 -26.05
C ASP A 148 -14.46 20.16 -24.89
N VAL A 149 -13.20 19.80 -25.15
CA VAL A 149 -12.34 19.18 -24.14
C VAL A 149 -11.81 20.24 -23.17
N ALA A 150 -12.30 20.21 -21.94
CA ALA A 150 -11.93 21.17 -20.90
C ALA A 150 -10.43 21.18 -20.58
N ALA A 151 -9.96 22.33 -20.09
CA ALA A 151 -8.60 22.49 -19.58
C ALA A 151 -8.27 21.46 -18.49
N LEU A 152 -7.00 21.05 -18.42
CA LEU A 152 -6.57 20.03 -17.48
C LEU A 152 -6.46 20.65 -16.08
N LYS A 153 -7.31 20.19 -15.18
CA LYS A 153 -7.36 20.67 -13.79
C LYS A 153 -6.50 19.82 -12.88
N THR A 154 -6.32 20.31 -11.66
CA THR A 154 -5.48 19.70 -10.64
C THR A 154 -6.28 19.59 -9.38
N TYR A 155 -6.50 18.37 -8.93
CA TYR A 155 -7.20 18.08 -7.71
C TYR A 155 -6.22 17.52 -6.69
N ALA A 156 -6.37 17.89 -5.43
CA ALA A 156 -5.69 17.25 -4.32
C ALA A 156 -6.66 16.39 -3.54
N ILE A 157 -6.25 15.18 -3.15
CA ILE A 157 -6.94 14.38 -2.15
C ILE A 157 -6.16 14.52 -0.85
N LEU A 158 -6.67 15.35 0.05
CA LEU A 158 -6.01 15.75 1.30
C LEU A 158 -6.64 15.04 2.49
N ASP A 159 -5.82 14.41 3.31
CA ASP A 159 -6.21 13.68 4.51
C ASP A 159 -6.14 14.59 5.74
N ALA A 160 -7.30 15.03 6.23
CA ALA A 160 -7.39 15.94 7.37
C ALA A 160 -6.68 15.38 8.63
N ALA A 161 -6.58 14.05 8.77
CA ALA A 161 -5.90 13.43 9.90
C ALA A 161 -4.39 13.69 9.97
N LYS A 162 -3.77 14.17 8.88
CA LYS A 162 -2.30 14.34 8.78
C LYS A 162 -1.79 15.65 9.38
N ALA A 163 -2.66 16.64 9.55
CA ALA A 163 -2.29 17.95 10.06
C ALA A 163 -3.43 18.55 10.89
N SER A 164 -3.11 19.05 12.08
CA SER A 164 -4.10 19.70 12.94
C SER A 164 -4.66 20.94 12.24
N GLY A 165 -5.98 21.15 12.32
CA GLY A 165 -6.69 22.25 11.67
C GLY A 165 -6.75 22.19 10.15
N LEU A 166 -6.31 21.10 9.50
CA LEU A 166 -6.30 21.00 8.04
C LEU A 166 -7.71 21.07 7.43
N ALA A 167 -8.72 20.49 8.09
CA ALA A 167 -10.10 20.59 7.62
C ALA A 167 -10.59 22.05 7.57
N ASP A 168 -10.28 22.85 8.60
CA ASP A 168 -10.62 24.28 8.63
C ASP A 168 -9.90 25.05 7.52
N LEU A 169 -8.60 24.78 7.30
CA LEU A 169 -7.82 25.39 6.23
C LEU A 169 -8.37 25.06 4.85
N ILE A 170 -8.82 23.83 4.63
CA ILE A 170 -9.46 23.41 3.37
C ILE A 170 -10.78 24.15 3.17
N GLU A 171 -11.65 24.14 4.18
CA GLU A 171 -13.00 24.72 4.09
C GLU A 171 -12.96 26.25 3.91
N THR A 172 -11.94 26.92 4.47
CA THR A 172 -11.74 28.37 4.36
C THR A 172 -10.87 28.79 3.16
N SER A 173 -10.33 27.84 2.38
CA SER A 173 -9.42 28.10 1.25
C SER A 173 -10.04 28.88 0.08
N GLN A 174 -11.37 29.01 0.04
CA GLN A 174 -12.15 29.55 -1.08
C GLN A 174 -11.97 28.77 -2.39
N LEU A 175 -11.41 27.56 -2.33
CA LEU A 175 -11.33 26.62 -3.43
C LEU A 175 -12.53 25.65 -3.40
N PRO A 176 -13.00 25.14 -4.55
CA PRO A 176 -13.95 24.04 -4.58
C PRO A 176 -13.40 22.86 -3.78
N ASN A 177 -14.10 22.48 -2.72
CA ASN A 177 -13.67 21.39 -1.85
C ASN A 177 -14.87 20.58 -1.34
N ARG A 178 -14.64 19.29 -1.06
CA ARG A 178 -15.67 18.40 -0.50
C ARG A 178 -15.04 17.16 0.14
N SER A 179 -15.48 16.82 1.35
CA SER A 179 -15.16 15.53 1.99
C SER A 179 -15.60 14.36 1.11
N LEU A 180 -14.79 13.29 0.99
CA LEU A 180 -15.19 12.06 0.30
C LEU A 180 -16.18 11.23 1.14
N PHE A 181 -16.34 11.53 2.43
CA PHE A 181 -17.40 10.94 3.25
C PHE A 181 -18.73 11.70 3.04
N LYS A 182 -19.86 11.08 3.41
CA LYS A 182 -21.21 11.65 3.28
C LYS A 182 -22.01 11.47 4.56
N GLY A 183 -23.02 12.32 4.75
CA GLY A 183 -23.98 12.21 5.84
C GLY A 183 -23.29 12.41 7.20
N GLU A 184 -23.74 11.67 8.21
CA GLU A 184 -23.19 11.77 9.57
C GLU A 184 -21.69 11.45 9.63
N ALA A 185 -21.20 10.50 8.83
CA ALA A 185 -19.77 10.19 8.78
C ALA A 185 -18.90 11.38 8.30
N ALA A 186 -19.45 12.27 7.47
CA ALA A 186 -18.72 13.47 7.06
C ALA A 186 -18.59 14.50 8.19
N LYS A 187 -19.59 14.54 9.11
CA LYS A 187 -19.58 15.43 10.27
C LYS A 187 -18.73 14.86 11.40
N GLU A 188 -18.96 13.60 11.75
CA GLU A 188 -18.28 12.92 12.86
C GLU A 188 -16.78 12.77 12.60
N TYR A 189 -16.39 12.42 11.36
CA TYR A 189 -14.99 12.23 10.99
C TYR A 189 -14.41 13.42 10.23
N ARG A 190 -14.98 14.63 10.38
CA ARG A 190 -14.54 15.84 9.65
C ARG A 190 -13.01 16.01 9.66
N ASP A 191 -12.42 16.02 10.84
CA ASP A 191 -10.97 16.24 11.03
C ASP A 191 -10.11 15.01 10.71
N ALA A 192 -10.73 13.89 10.33
CA ALA A 192 -10.05 12.65 9.94
C ALA A 192 -10.43 12.18 8.52
N ALA A 193 -11.25 12.95 7.80
CA ALA A 193 -11.76 12.58 6.50
C ALA A 193 -10.78 13.01 5.39
N PRO A 194 -10.76 12.26 4.27
CA PRO A 194 -10.15 12.75 3.04
C PRO A 194 -11.07 13.77 2.35
N TYR A 195 -10.49 14.84 1.83
CA TYR A 195 -11.15 15.89 1.07
C TYR A 195 -10.60 15.95 -0.35
N LEU A 196 -11.49 16.10 -1.33
CA LEU A 196 -11.10 16.54 -2.67
C LEU A 196 -11.06 18.07 -2.69
N VAL A 197 -9.99 18.65 -3.22
CA VAL A 197 -9.84 20.11 -3.42
C VAL A 197 -9.41 20.37 -4.86
N GLU A 198 -10.11 21.23 -5.60
CA GLU A 198 -9.62 21.73 -6.90
C GLU A 198 -8.60 22.85 -6.65
N LEU A 199 -7.33 22.61 -6.99
CA LEU A 199 -6.25 23.55 -6.76
C LEU A 199 -6.19 24.62 -7.85
N ASP A 200 -5.78 25.81 -7.45
CA ASP A 200 -5.50 26.93 -8.33
C ASP A 200 -4.09 27.46 -7.99
N ILE A 201 -3.22 27.50 -8.99
CA ILE A 201 -1.82 27.92 -8.84
C ILE A 201 -1.69 29.35 -8.31
N THR A 202 -2.72 30.18 -8.43
CA THR A 202 -2.72 31.56 -7.94
C THR A 202 -3.08 31.68 -6.45
N LYS A 203 -3.58 30.60 -5.82
CA LYS A 203 -4.07 30.63 -4.43
C LYS A 203 -2.99 30.27 -3.42
N ASP A 204 -3.02 30.99 -2.30
CA ASP A 204 -2.11 30.78 -1.16
C ASP A 204 -2.23 29.38 -0.56
N PHE A 205 -3.44 28.82 -0.55
CA PHE A 205 -3.66 27.45 -0.08
C PHE A 205 -2.87 26.43 -0.91
N THR A 206 -2.75 26.61 -2.23
CA THR A 206 -1.92 25.74 -3.06
C THR A 206 -0.47 25.86 -2.63
N ARG A 207 0.08 27.08 -2.48
CA ARG A 207 1.46 27.30 -2.00
C ARG A 207 1.74 26.63 -0.65
N LEU A 208 0.78 26.67 0.26
CA LEU A 208 0.90 26.07 1.59
C LEU A 208 1.23 24.57 1.53
N LEU A 209 0.61 23.82 0.60
CA LEU A 209 0.87 22.39 0.37
C LEU A 209 2.32 22.12 -0.05
N PHE A 210 2.98 23.10 -0.68
CA PHE A 210 4.32 22.99 -1.24
C PHE A 210 5.41 23.68 -0.42
N THR A 211 5.05 24.26 0.74
CA THR A 211 5.99 25.00 1.59
C THR A 211 6.47 24.14 2.75
N HIS A 212 7.75 24.24 3.08
CA HIS A 212 8.36 23.68 4.29
C HIS A 212 9.27 24.73 4.94
N LEU A 213 8.96 25.09 6.19
CA LEU A 213 9.77 25.98 7.01
C LEU A 213 10.38 25.20 8.18
N PRO A 214 11.63 24.70 8.10
CA PRO A 214 12.25 23.89 9.15
C PRO A 214 12.41 24.60 10.50
N ASP A 215 12.48 25.94 10.49
CA ASP A 215 12.62 26.76 11.71
C ASP A 215 11.28 27.04 12.40
N GLN A 216 10.16 26.53 11.85
CA GLN A 216 8.82 26.66 12.43
C GLN A 216 8.36 25.35 13.06
N PRO A 217 7.48 25.39 14.07
CA PRO A 217 6.90 24.18 14.66
C PRO A 217 6.18 23.34 13.61
N ASP A 218 6.51 22.03 13.55
CA ASP A 218 5.94 21.12 12.55
C ASP A 218 4.41 21.12 12.51
N ASP A 219 3.74 21.40 13.63
CA ASP A 219 2.27 21.40 13.81
C ASP A 219 1.58 22.70 13.41
N LEU A 220 2.35 23.70 12.97
CA LEU A 220 1.81 24.98 12.50
C LEU A 220 1.33 24.89 11.05
N SER A 221 0.27 24.09 10.83
CA SER A 221 -0.34 23.76 9.53
C SER A 221 -0.71 24.98 8.68
N SER A 222 -0.90 26.15 9.27
CA SER A 222 -1.21 27.40 8.57
C SER A 222 -0.03 28.00 7.81
N LEU A 223 1.21 27.55 8.06
CA LEU A 223 2.43 28.08 7.43
C LEU A 223 3.12 27.11 6.46
N HIS A 224 3.06 25.80 6.74
CA HIS A 224 3.73 24.78 5.94
C HIS A 224 3.04 23.41 6.08
N LEU A 225 2.87 22.69 4.96
CA LEU A 225 2.25 21.36 4.94
C LEU A 225 3.05 20.29 4.21
N TRP A 226 4.17 20.66 3.57
CA TRP A 226 4.94 19.74 2.73
C TRP A 226 5.44 18.49 3.50
N HIS A 227 6.05 18.69 4.67
CA HIS A 227 6.60 17.62 5.51
C HIS A 227 5.53 16.68 6.06
N ARG A 228 4.28 17.15 6.17
CA ARG A 228 3.14 16.38 6.66
C ARG A 228 2.62 15.35 5.66
N LYS A 229 3.01 15.45 4.37
CA LYS A 229 2.62 14.51 3.30
C LYS A 229 1.10 14.29 3.31
N VAL A 230 0.37 15.40 3.33
CA VAL A 230 -1.08 15.45 3.59
C VAL A 230 -1.93 14.77 2.53
N GLY A 231 -1.37 14.34 1.39
CA GLY A 231 -2.16 13.73 0.35
C GLY A 231 -1.40 13.45 -0.94
N LEU A 232 -2.19 13.33 -2.01
CA LEU A 232 -1.73 13.14 -3.39
C LEU A 232 -2.47 14.10 -4.33
N PHE A 233 -2.00 14.19 -5.57
CA PHE A 233 -2.59 15.04 -6.60
C PHE A 233 -3.09 14.21 -7.79
N VAL A 234 -4.21 14.61 -8.35
CA VAL A 234 -4.86 13.97 -9.50
C VAL A 234 -5.06 15.03 -10.58
N ARG A 235 -4.53 14.80 -11.78
CA ARG A 235 -4.84 15.59 -12.97
C ARG A 235 -6.07 14.97 -13.65
N SER A 236 -7.04 15.80 -14.01
CA SER A 236 -8.26 15.36 -14.69
C SER A 236 -8.90 16.53 -15.45
N ARG A 237 -9.55 16.22 -16.57
CA ARG A 237 -10.40 17.17 -17.33
C ARG A 237 -11.86 17.11 -16.91
N ALA A 238 -12.24 16.09 -16.15
CA ALA A 238 -13.60 15.94 -15.67
C ALA A 238 -13.94 17.02 -14.65
N SER A 239 -15.25 17.25 -14.48
CA SER A 239 -15.76 18.20 -13.48
C SER A 239 -15.41 17.76 -12.06
N PHE A 240 -15.40 18.71 -11.13
CA PHE A 240 -15.19 18.46 -9.70
C PHE A 240 -16.12 17.35 -9.18
N ASP A 241 -17.42 17.41 -9.51
CA ASP A 241 -18.41 16.43 -9.06
C ASP A 241 -18.15 15.04 -9.63
N THR A 242 -17.65 14.94 -10.87
CA THR A 242 -17.28 13.67 -11.50
C THR A 242 -16.09 13.04 -10.80
N VAL A 243 -15.00 13.79 -10.59
CA VAL A 243 -13.80 13.31 -9.89
C VAL A 243 -14.14 12.90 -8.45
N TRP A 244 -14.91 13.73 -7.76
CA TRP A 244 -15.35 13.42 -6.39
C TRP A 244 -16.19 12.15 -6.33
N SER A 245 -17.15 12.00 -7.24
CA SER A 245 -18.01 10.81 -7.31
C SER A 245 -17.23 9.55 -7.62
N HIS A 246 -16.18 9.64 -8.44
CA HIS A 246 -15.26 8.55 -8.72
C HIS A 246 -14.47 8.14 -7.49
N CYS A 247 -13.68 9.05 -6.93
CA CYS A 247 -12.82 8.79 -5.77
C CYS A 247 -13.60 8.26 -4.57
N ARG A 248 -14.80 8.80 -4.33
CA ARG A 248 -15.65 8.38 -3.21
C ARG A 248 -16.01 6.90 -3.24
N LYS A 249 -16.19 6.29 -4.42
CA LYS A 249 -16.57 4.87 -4.57
C LYS A 249 -15.55 3.91 -3.93
N PHE A 250 -14.31 4.36 -3.79
CA PHE A 250 -13.21 3.55 -3.29
C PHE A 250 -12.91 3.75 -1.81
N THR A 251 -13.60 4.65 -1.10
CA THR A 251 -13.34 4.93 0.33
C THR A 251 -13.62 3.75 1.26
N LYS A 252 -14.51 2.84 0.83
CA LYS A 252 -14.83 1.57 1.52
C LYS A 252 -14.92 0.45 0.49
N LEU A 253 -14.28 -0.68 0.77
CA LEU A 253 -14.33 -1.87 -0.07
C LEU A 253 -14.65 -3.09 0.79
N GLN A 254 -15.37 -4.04 0.22
CA GLN A 254 -15.52 -5.36 0.82
C GLN A 254 -14.31 -6.22 0.44
N ASN A 255 -13.91 -7.11 1.33
CA ASN A 255 -13.05 -8.22 0.93
C ASN A 255 -13.84 -9.33 0.22
N THR A 256 -13.15 -10.37 -0.22
CA THR A 256 -13.78 -11.56 -0.84
C THR A 256 -14.81 -12.23 0.07
N SER A 257 -14.62 -12.19 1.39
CA SER A 257 -15.56 -12.71 2.40
C SER A 257 -16.73 -11.76 2.76
N GLY A 258 -16.88 -10.62 2.07
CA GLY A 258 -17.95 -9.64 2.31
C GLY A 258 -17.74 -8.69 3.50
N LYS A 259 -16.63 -8.79 4.24
CA LYS A 259 -16.27 -7.88 5.33
C LYS A 259 -15.82 -6.53 4.79
N TRP A 260 -16.37 -5.45 5.35
CA TRP A 260 -16.04 -4.08 4.97
C TRP A 260 -14.71 -3.60 5.57
N TYR A 261 -13.94 -2.90 4.76
CA TYR A 261 -12.72 -2.21 5.15
C TYR A 261 -12.74 -0.76 4.63
N TYR A 262 -12.16 0.15 5.39
CA TYR A 262 -11.76 1.45 4.86
C TYR A 262 -10.54 1.28 3.96
N PHE A 263 -10.65 1.74 2.71
CA PHE A 263 -9.56 1.68 1.76
C PHE A 263 -9.00 3.09 1.56
N ARG A 264 -7.92 3.39 2.31
CA ARG A 264 -7.24 4.69 2.30
C ARG A 264 -6.30 4.79 1.09
N PHE A 265 -6.87 4.73 -0.11
CA PHE A 265 -6.11 4.72 -1.36
C PHE A 265 -5.26 5.97 -1.56
N TRP A 266 -5.61 7.08 -0.88
CA TRP A 266 -4.91 8.36 -0.90
C TRP A 266 -3.62 8.40 -0.06
N GLU A 267 -3.30 7.33 0.68
CA GLU A 267 -2.05 7.27 1.44
C GLU A 267 -0.84 7.22 0.49
N PRO A 268 0.12 8.16 0.59
CA PRO A 268 1.31 8.18 -0.27
C PRO A 268 2.14 6.88 -0.25
N GLY A 269 2.05 6.11 0.84
CA GLY A 269 2.71 4.81 0.96
C GLY A 269 2.27 3.81 -0.10
N ASN A 270 1.02 3.90 -0.58
CA ASN A 270 0.44 2.94 -1.52
C ASN A 270 1.16 2.90 -2.87
N ALA A 271 1.99 3.89 -3.19
CA ALA A 271 2.84 3.90 -4.39
C ALA A 271 3.68 2.62 -4.53
N THR A 272 4.21 2.08 -3.43
CA THR A 272 4.99 0.83 -3.45
C THR A 272 4.12 -0.38 -3.78
N ILE A 273 2.86 -0.41 -3.31
CA ILE A 273 1.91 -1.48 -3.62
C ILE A 273 1.54 -1.43 -5.10
N LEU A 274 1.31 -0.24 -5.64
CA LEU A 274 0.94 -0.04 -7.04
C LEU A 274 1.94 -0.64 -8.03
N GLU A 275 3.25 -0.54 -7.75
CA GLU A 275 4.28 -1.11 -8.61
C GLU A 275 4.15 -2.63 -8.75
N HIS A 276 3.82 -3.32 -7.66
CA HIS A 276 3.61 -4.78 -7.65
C HIS A 276 2.29 -5.19 -8.30
N HIS A 277 1.28 -4.32 -8.29
CA HIS A 277 -0.05 -4.62 -8.82
C HIS A 277 -0.34 -3.99 -10.18
N LYS A 278 0.58 -3.27 -10.81
CA LYS A 278 0.30 -2.52 -12.06
C LYS A 278 -0.21 -3.37 -13.21
N THR A 279 0.04 -4.68 -13.20
CA THR A 279 -0.44 -5.65 -14.21
C THR A 279 -1.75 -6.33 -13.81
N ASP A 280 -2.25 -6.07 -12.60
CA ASP A 280 -3.42 -6.71 -12.02
C ASP A 280 -4.65 -5.80 -12.08
N SER A 281 -5.44 -5.99 -13.13
CA SER A 281 -6.68 -5.23 -13.34
C SER A 281 -7.71 -5.42 -12.22
N ALA A 282 -7.67 -6.52 -11.45
CA ALA A 282 -8.63 -6.76 -10.39
C ALA A 282 -8.26 -5.99 -9.11
N SER A 283 -6.99 -5.60 -8.95
CA SER A 283 -6.51 -4.93 -7.75
C SER A 283 -7.22 -3.60 -7.52
N PRO A 284 -7.72 -3.33 -6.30
CA PRO A 284 -8.30 -2.05 -5.94
C PRO A 284 -7.31 -0.88 -6.04
N PHE A 285 -6.01 -1.15 -5.89
CA PHE A 285 -4.97 -0.14 -6.05
C PHE A 285 -4.89 0.33 -7.50
N VAL A 286 -5.01 -0.56 -8.48
CA VAL A 286 -5.09 -0.19 -9.91
C VAL A 286 -6.44 0.44 -10.25
N ALA A 287 -7.52 -0.18 -9.78
CA ALA A 287 -8.89 0.15 -10.11
C ALA A 287 -9.27 1.63 -9.89
N VAL A 288 -8.76 2.24 -8.84
CA VAL A 288 -9.06 3.64 -8.49
C VAL A 288 -8.43 4.63 -9.47
N TRP A 289 -7.33 4.25 -10.13
CA TRP A 289 -6.58 5.13 -11.05
C TRP A 289 -6.77 4.77 -12.51
N HIS A 290 -7.22 3.55 -12.81
CA HIS A 290 -7.55 3.09 -14.16
C HIS A 290 -8.98 3.48 -14.54
N ASP A 291 -9.20 4.77 -14.79
CA ASP A 291 -10.47 5.32 -15.29
C ASP A 291 -10.19 6.42 -16.33
N PRO A 292 -10.97 6.52 -17.42
CA PRO A 292 -10.79 7.57 -18.43
C PRO A 292 -10.80 9.01 -17.91
N ILE A 293 -11.42 9.26 -16.75
CA ILE A 293 -11.40 10.60 -16.17
C ILE A 293 -10.05 10.96 -15.55
N VAL A 294 -9.20 9.99 -15.24
CA VAL A 294 -7.89 10.19 -14.61
C VAL A 294 -6.84 10.38 -15.70
N HIS A 295 -6.23 11.56 -15.77
CA HIS A 295 -5.13 11.81 -16.71
C HIS A 295 -3.78 11.37 -16.10
N SER A 296 -3.52 11.75 -14.86
CA SER A 296 -2.35 11.32 -14.11
C SER A 296 -2.55 11.50 -12.60
N VAL A 297 -1.76 10.77 -11.81
CA VAL A 297 -1.69 10.90 -10.35
C VAL A 297 -0.25 11.16 -9.95
N ILE A 298 -0.04 12.07 -9.00
CA ILE A 298 1.28 12.50 -8.53
C ILE A 298 1.31 12.27 -7.02
N ILE A 299 2.27 11.48 -6.57
CA ILE A 299 2.51 11.18 -5.16
C ILE A 299 3.91 11.67 -4.82
N LEU A 300 3.99 12.63 -3.91
CA LEU A 300 5.27 13.18 -3.45
C LEU A 300 5.73 12.36 -2.24
N ARG A 301 6.93 11.78 -2.33
CA ARG A 301 7.56 11.04 -1.23
C ARG A 301 8.86 11.74 -0.85
N GLU A 302 9.44 11.27 0.24
CA GLU A 302 10.65 11.85 0.82
C GLU A 302 11.89 11.62 -0.05
N ASP A 303 11.96 10.44 -0.67
CA ASP A 303 13.14 10.00 -1.43
C ASP A 303 12.92 10.18 -2.96
N GLU A 304 11.67 10.22 -3.41
CA GLU A 304 11.29 10.28 -4.82
C GLU A 304 9.89 10.87 -5.02
N ASN A 305 9.59 11.33 -6.23
CA ASN A 305 8.21 11.57 -6.65
C ASN A 305 7.74 10.42 -7.54
N VAL A 306 6.48 10.04 -7.42
CA VAL A 306 5.87 8.96 -8.20
C VAL A 306 4.76 9.53 -9.07
N PHE A 307 4.83 9.25 -10.37
CA PHE A 307 3.89 9.68 -11.39
C PHE A 307 3.21 8.45 -11.97
N ILE A 308 1.88 8.41 -11.91
CA ILE A 308 1.07 7.29 -12.36
C ILE A 308 0.20 7.79 -13.51
N ARG A 309 0.12 7.03 -14.60
CA ARG A 309 -0.81 7.28 -15.72
C ARG A 309 -1.56 6.00 -16.08
N PRO A 310 -2.88 6.06 -16.29
CA PRO A 310 -3.62 4.89 -16.72
C PRO A 310 -3.35 4.56 -18.19
N VAL A 311 -3.31 3.26 -18.48
CA VAL A 311 -3.14 2.69 -19.81
C VAL A 311 -4.54 2.28 -20.31
N LEU A 312 -5.23 3.23 -20.97
CA LEU A 312 -6.68 3.20 -21.22
C LEU A 312 -7.10 2.45 -22.50
N ASP A 313 -6.15 2.10 -23.36
CA ASP A 313 -6.35 1.13 -24.45
C ASP A 313 -6.61 -0.30 -23.92
N ARG A 314 -6.41 -0.50 -22.61
CA ARG A 314 -6.70 -1.75 -21.91
C ARG A 314 -8.04 -1.65 -21.22
N HIS A 315 -8.84 -2.70 -21.35
CA HIS A 315 -10.12 -2.79 -20.66
C HIS A 315 -9.98 -3.62 -19.39
N ARG A 316 -10.36 -3.01 -18.27
CA ARG A 316 -10.55 -3.72 -17.01
C ARG A 316 -11.88 -4.47 -17.04
N LYS A 317 -11.92 -5.69 -16.47
CA LYS A 317 -13.18 -6.43 -16.29
C LYS A 317 -14.14 -5.60 -15.44
N LYS A 318 -15.34 -5.32 -15.98
CA LYS A 318 -16.39 -4.59 -15.27
C LYS A 318 -16.94 -5.48 -14.16
N GLY A 319 -16.88 -5.03 -12.91
CA GLY A 319 -17.35 -5.78 -11.75
C GLY A 319 -17.09 -5.05 -10.43
N PRO A 320 -17.68 -5.54 -9.32
CA PRO A 320 -17.43 -4.95 -8.01
C PRO A 320 -15.96 -5.15 -7.62
N VAL A 321 -15.30 -4.06 -7.24
CA VAL A 321 -13.92 -4.09 -6.77
C VAL A 321 -13.89 -4.63 -5.35
N ARG A 322 -13.08 -5.65 -5.09
CA ARG A 322 -12.95 -6.27 -3.76
C ARG A 322 -11.49 -6.32 -3.32
N LEU A 323 -11.27 -6.24 -2.01
CA LEU A 323 -9.97 -6.50 -1.39
C LEU A 323 -9.74 -8.02 -1.32
N ARG A 324 -8.71 -8.51 -2.01
CA ARG A 324 -8.31 -9.92 -1.93
C ARG A 324 -7.26 -10.10 -0.82
N SER A 325 -6.96 -11.36 -0.49
CA SER A 325 -5.86 -11.70 0.44
C SER A 325 -4.55 -11.05 0.00
N VAL A 326 -4.22 -11.16 -1.30
CA VAL A 326 -2.99 -10.60 -1.89
C VAL A 326 -2.88 -9.09 -1.69
N ASP A 327 -4.00 -8.36 -1.80
CA ASP A 327 -4.02 -6.90 -1.62
C ASP A 327 -3.81 -6.53 -0.15
N LEU A 328 -4.36 -7.33 0.78
CA LEU A 328 -4.20 -7.15 2.23
C LEU A 328 -2.79 -7.49 2.69
N GLU A 329 -2.20 -8.54 2.14
CA GLU A 329 -0.82 -8.97 2.38
C GLU A 329 0.17 -7.91 1.90
N ALA A 330 0.03 -7.44 0.66
CA ALA A 330 0.85 -6.36 0.12
C ALA A 330 0.75 -5.07 0.98
N ALA A 331 -0.45 -4.72 1.43
CA ALA A 331 -0.64 -3.61 2.37
C ALA A 331 -0.02 -3.86 3.75
N GLY A 332 -0.01 -5.11 4.21
CA GLY A 332 0.68 -5.55 5.42
C GLY A 332 2.19 -5.40 5.33
N ASP A 333 2.77 -5.84 4.21
CA ASP A 333 4.21 -5.80 3.97
C ASP A 333 4.73 -4.39 3.76
N MET A 334 3.98 -3.54 3.05
CA MET A 334 4.27 -2.10 2.97
C MET A 334 4.32 -1.46 4.36
N ARG A 335 3.31 -1.70 5.21
CA ARG A 335 3.27 -1.14 6.58
C ARG A 335 4.44 -1.65 7.42
N ARG A 336 4.78 -2.93 7.30
CA ARG A 336 5.95 -3.53 7.95
C ARG A 336 7.23 -2.83 7.52
N ALA A 337 7.49 -2.72 6.22
CA ALA A 337 8.70 -2.06 5.70
C ALA A 337 8.80 -0.61 6.17
N GLY A 338 7.68 0.13 6.18
CA GLY A 338 7.61 1.50 6.71
C GLY A 338 7.94 1.57 8.20
N PHE A 339 7.38 0.66 9.00
CA PHE A 339 7.68 0.58 10.44
C PHE A 339 9.16 0.29 10.70
N ILE A 340 9.78 -0.65 9.96
CA ILE A 340 11.21 -0.94 10.09
C ILE A 340 12.06 0.31 9.79
N LYS A 341 11.74 1.05 8.71
CA LYS A 341 12.44 2.32 8.40
C LYS A 341 12.30 3.34 9.54
N LYS A 342 11.12 3.45 10.15
CA LYS A 342 10.85 4.33 11.29
C LYS A 342 11.67 3.91 12.53
N VAL A 343 11.74 2.61 12.83
CA VAL A 343 12.55 2.08 13.93
C VAL A 343 14.03 2.36 13.70
N THR A 344 14.56 2.11 12.49
CA THR A 344 15.96 2.40 12.16
C THR A 344 16.30 3.87 12.41
N ARG A 345 15.49 4.80 11.90
CA ARG A 345 15.68 6.25 12.12
C ARG A 345 15.62 6.64 13.59
N ALA A 346 14.68 6.06 14.34
CA ALA A 346 14.57 6.32 15.78
C ALA A 346 15.79 5.80 16.55
N LEU A 347 16.35 4.64 16.17
CA LEU A 347 17.58 4.12 16.76
C LEU A 347 18.80 4.98 16.40
N GLU A 348 18.92 5.41 15.14
CA GLU A 348 19.98 6.35 14.70
C GLU A 348 19.99 7.65 15.51
N LYS A 349 18.80 8.20 15.77
CA LYS A 349 18.65 9.45 16.51
C LYS A 349 18.87 9.27 18.01
N ASP A 350 18.18 8.31 18.63
CA ASP A 350 18.06 8.25 20.09
C ASP A 350 19.08 7.29 20.72
N HIS A 351 19.52 6.27 19.98
CA HIS A 351 20.35 5.15 20.48
C HIS A 351 21.44 4.70 19.49
N PRO A 352 22.30 5.60 18.98
CA PRO A 352 23.25 5.28 17.89
C PRO A 352 24.24 4.15 18.24
N SER A 353 24.56 3.95 19.53
CA SER A 353 25.42 2.85 19.97
C SER A 353 24.83 1.46 19.71
N LEU A 354 23.49 1.32 19.67
CA LEU A 354 22.81 0.05 19.41
C LEU A 354 22.93 -0.40 17.95
N LEU A 355 23.24 0.51 17.02
CA LEU A 355 23.40 0.18 15.60
C LEU A 355 24.58 -0.76 15.34
N ARG A 356 25.54 -0.87 16.26
CA ARG A 356 26.61 -1.89 16.18
C ARG A 356 26.09 -3.32 16.24
N PHE A 357 24.88 -3.51 16.76
CA PHE A 357 24.24 -4.82 16.95
C PHE A 357 23.03 -5.02 16.04
N ALA A 358 22.76 -4.07 15.13
CA ALA A 358 21.56 -4.05 14.31
C ALA A 358 21.87 -3.63 12.89
N ASP A 359 21.58 -4.51 11.95
CA ASP A 359 21.32 -4.14 10.56
C ASP A 359 19.80 -4.19 10.28
N LYS A 360 19.42 -3.87 9.04
CA LYS A 360 18.01 -3.87 8.63
C LYS A 360 17.35 -5.25 8.77
N THR A 361 18.10 -6.32 8.50
CA THR A 361 17.63 -7.70 8.60
C THR A 361 17.36 -8.05 10.06
N ARG A 362 18.30 -7.73 10.95
CA ARG A 362 18.17 -7.99 12.39
C ARG A 362 16.99 -7.25 13.02
N ILE A 363 16.74 -6.00 12.62
CA ILE A 363 15.57 -5.24 13.07
C ILE A 363 14.27 -5.90 12.57
N ALA A 364 14.25 -6.38 11.32
CA ALA A 364 13.10 -7.09 10.76
C ALA A 364 12.82 -8.42 11.49
N ASP A 365 13.86 -9.18 11.81
CA ASP A 365 13.75 -10.43 12.57
C ASP A 365 13.22 -10.18 13.97
N LEU A 366 13.78 -9.20 14.70
CA LEU A 366 13.30 -8.81 16.03
C LEU A 366 11.87 -8.30 15.99
N TYR A 367 11.46 -7.61 14.94
CA TYR A 367 10.07 -7.22 14.74
C TYR A 367 9.16 -8.45 14.58
N GLN A 368 9.53 -9.42 13.74
CA GLN A 368 8.76 -10.66 13.58
C GLN A 368 8.68 -11.46 14.88
N GLN A 369 9.80 -11.59 15.58
CA GLN A 369 9.88 -12.26 16.88
C GLN A 369 8.99 -11.56 17.92
N GLY A 370 9.03 -10.23 18.00
CA GLY A 370 8.14 -9.48 18.89
C GLY A 370 6.67 -9.71 18.55
N ARG A 371 6.32 -9.71 17.26
CA ARG A 371 4.95 -9.96 16.79
C ARG A 371 4.45 -11.36 17.18
N SER A 372 5.26 -12.40 17.04
CA SER A 372 4.89 -13.76 17.46
C SER A 372 4.74 -13.89 18.98
N GLN A 373 5.40 -13.02 19.75
CA GLN A 373 5.28 -12.88 21.20
C GLN A 373 4.25 -11.83 21.65
N ASN A 374 3.32 -11.47 20.76
CA ASN A 374 2.21 -10.54 21.02
C ASN A 374 2.63 -9.06 21.26
N TYR A 375 3.88 -8.67 20.98
CA TYR A 375 4.29 -7.26 20.90
C TYR A 375 3.82 -6.64 19.58
N SER A 376 2.50 -6.48 19.47
CA SER A 376 1.80 -6.10 18.24
C SER A 376 1.56 -4.60 18.06
N VAL A 377 1.58 -3.84 19.16
CA VAL A 377 1.46 -2.37 19.19
C VAL A 377 2.79 -1.72 18.80
N GLU A 378 2.80 -0.71 17.93
CA GLU A 378 4.03 -0.06 17.42
C GLU A 378 5.05 0.27 18.51
N LEU A 379 4.62 0.95 19.59
CA LEU A 379 5.51 1.32 20.69
C LEU A 379 6.02 0.10 21.45
N ALA A 380 5.20 -0.94 21.60
CA ALA A 380 5.61 -2.19 22.23
C ALA A 380 6.64 -2.93 21.36
N SER A 381 6.43 -3.01 20.05
CA SER A 381 7.38 -3.59 19.10
C SER A 381 8.69 -2.81 19.08
N TYR A 382 8.64 -1.48 19.08
CA TYR A 382 9.84 -0.64 19.15
C TYR A 382 10.63 -0.89 20.44
N ASN A 383 9.94 -0.88 21.59
CA ASN A 383 10.56 -1.17 22.88
C ASN A 383 11.19 -2.57 22.91
N PHE A 384 10.49 -3.58 22.40
CA PHE A 384 10.98 -4.94 22.28
C PHE A 384 12.27 -5.01 21.48
N ILE A 385 12.31 -4.37 20.30
CA ILE A 385 13.50 -4.33 19.43
C ILE A 385 14.68 -3.70 20.16
N ARG A 386 14.53 -2.45 20.66
CA ARG A 386 15.65 -1.76 21.31
C ARG A 386 16.11 -2.43 22.60
N ALA A 387 15.20 -3.05 23.35
CA ALA A 387 15.53 -3.80 24.57
C ALA A 387 16.32 -5.08 24.24
N ASN A 388 15.96 -5.82 23.18
CA ASN A 388 16.74 -6.96 22.73
C ASN A 388 18.15 -6.56 22.29
N LEU A 389 18.28 -5.47 21.54
CA LEU A 389 19.59 -4.94 21.11
C LEU A 389 20.44 -4.51 22.31
N LEU A 390 19.84 -3.82 23.29
CA LEU A 390 20.54 -3.41 24.51
C LEU A 390 20.93 -4.60 25.38
N ALA A 391 20.05 -5.60 25.53
CA ALA A 391 20.34 -6.82 26.26
C ALA A 391 21.53 -7.57 25.63
N GLN A 392 21.55 -7.69 24.30
CA GLN A 392 22.67 -8.26 23.54
C GLN A 392 23.97 -7.47 23.78
N SER A 393 23.93 -6.14 23.74
CA SER A 393 25.11 -5.31 23.99
C SER A 393 25.70 -5.49 25.40
N LYS A 394 24.88 -5.96 26.35
CA LYS A 394 25.26 -6.22 27.75
C LYS A 394 25.53 -7.69 28.04
N GLY A 395 25.39 -8.58 27.06
CA GLY A 395 25.50 -10.03 27.28
C GLY A 395 24.40 -10.61 28.18
N VAL A 396 23.24 -9.95 28.29
CA VAL A 396 22.11 -10.41 29.10
C VAL A 396 21.03 -11.01 28.19
N SER A 397 20.39 -12.06 28.66
CA SER A 397 19.29 -12.75 27.96
C SER A 397 17.97 -11.99 28.11
N PHE A 398 17.37 -11.60 26.99
CA PHE A 398 16.06 -10.94 26.97
C PHE A 398 14.94 -11.82 27.57
N PRO A 399 14.82 -13.12 27.26
CA PRO A 399 13.82 -13.98 27.89
C PRO A 399 13.96 -14.11 29.41
N ASP A 400 15.16 -13.99 29.96
CA ASP A 400 15.35 -13.99 31.42
C ASP A 400 14.85 -12.68 32.03
N LEU A 401 15.14 -11.54 31.39
CA LEU A 401 14.63 -10.23 31.80
C LEU A 401 13.10 -10.17 31.72
N GLU A 402 12.51 -10.75 30.67
CA GLU A 402 11.05 -10.83 30.54
C GLU A 402 10.43 -11.65 31.68
N ARG A 403 11.02 -12.80 32.02
CA ARG A 403 10.58 -13.62 33.17
C ARG A 403 10.78 -12.92 34.52
N GLN A 404 11.79 -12.08 34.67
CA GLN A 404 11.99 -11.30 35.90
C GLN A 404 10.95 -10.19 36.06
N VAL A 405 10.57 -9.54 34.96
CA VAL A 405 9.62 -8.42 34.96
C VAL A 405 8.18 -8.90 34.99
N ASP A 406 7.85 -9.96 34.25
CA ASP A 406 6.49 -10.47 34.09
C ASP A 406 6.48 -12.01 34.03
N PRO A 407 6.76 -12.70 35.15
CA PRO A 407 6.91 -14.15 35.18
C PRO A 407 5.65 -14.91 34.74
N TYR A 408 4.48 -14.29 34.90
CA TYR A 408 3.18 -14.90 34.59
C TYR A 408 2.54 -14.35 33.31
N LEU A 409 3.23 -13.45 32.58
CA LEU A 409 2.74 -12.81 31.35
C LEU A 409 1.39 -12.08 31.52
N GLU A 410 1.15 -11.50 32.69
CA GLU A 410 -0.10 -10.80 33.04
C GLU A 410 -0.11 -9.35 32.54
N LEU A 411 1.07 -8.75 32.34
CA LEU A 411 1.17 -7.39 31.87
C LEU A 411 0.82 -7.31 30.39
N SER A 412 0.15 -6.22 30.01
CA SER A 412 0.00 -5.92 28.58
C SER A 412 1.37 -5.80 27.90
N PRO A 413 1.53 -6.22 26.64
CA PRO A 413 2.80 -6.16 25.92
C PRO A 413 3.44 -4.75 25.91
N LEU A 414 2.61 -3.70 25.90
CA LEU A 414 3.09 -2.32 25.98
C LEU A 414 3.70 -1.98 27.35
N VAL A 415 3.06 -2.40 28.44
CA VAL A 415 3.55 -2.16 29.80
C VAL A 415 4.81 -2.99 30.05
N ARG A 416 4.76 -4.28 29.70
CA ARG A 416 5.90 -5.20 29.84
C ARG A 416 7.14 -4.69 29.11
N SER A 417 7.01 -4.34 27.83
CA SER A 417 8.14 -3.83 27.03
C SER A 417 8.73 -2.52 27.59
N LYS A 418 7.90 -1.63 28.15
CA LYS A 418 8.38 -0.41 28.82
C LYS A 418 9.16 -0.74 30.09
N GLN A 419 8.67 -1.66 30.92
CA GLN A 419 9.33 -2.05 32.16
C GLN A 419 10.67 -2.76 31.90
N ILE A 420 10.72 -3.69 30.93
CA ILE A 420 11.98 -4.34 30.52
C ILE A 420 13.01 -3.29 30.06
N TRP A 421 12.58 -2.33 29.23
CA TRP A 421 13.46 -1.26 28.77
C TRP A 421 14.00 -0.40 29.92
N ASN A 422 13.13 -0.01 30.86
CA ASN A 422 13.54 0.77 32.03
C ASN A 422 14.49 -0.02 32.93
N HIS A 423 14.20 -1.31 33.19
CA HIS A 423 15.05 -2.18 33.98
C HIS A 423 16.47 -2.31 33.38
N LEU A 424 16.55 -2.48 32.06
CA LEU A 424 17.81 -2.47 31.34
C LEU A 424 18.54 -1.13 31.44
N LYS A 425 17.82 -0.01 31.47
CA LYS A 425 18.38 1.34 31.56
C LYS A 425 18.86 1.68 32.98
N ASP A 426 18.14 1.28 34.01
CA ASP A 426 18.43 1.64 35.40
C ASP A 426 19.65 0.87 35.95
N ASN A 427 19.82 -0.38 35.53
CA ASN A 427 21.05 -1.16 35.77
C ASN A 427 22.30 -0.61 35.05
N LEU A 428 22.23 0.53 34.33
CA LEU A 428 23.43 1.27 33.87
C LEU A 428 24.03 2.20 34.94
N ARG A 429 23.26 2.64 35.95
CA ARG A 429 23.79 3.60 36.94
C ARG A 429 24.57 2.95 38.08
N SER A 430 24.38 1.66 38.30
CA SER A 430 24.96 0.90 39.41
C SER A 430 26.25 0.16 39.06
N GLN A 431 26.74 0.24 37.80
CA GLN A 431 28.01 -0.37 37.37
C GLN A 431 29.09 0.66 37.00
N THR A 432 28.84 1.96 37.23
CA THR A 432 29.81 3.06 36.97
C THR A 432 30.23 3.82 38.24
N THR A 433 29.93 3.28 39.41
CA THR A 433 30.50 3.65 40.72
C THR A 433 31.13 2.41 41.31
#